data_AF-A0A7K1AJX0-F1
#
_entry.id   AF-A0A7K1AJX0-F1
#
_cell.length_a   1.000
_cell.length_b   1.000
_cell.length_c   1.000
_cell.angle_alpha   90.00
_cell.angle_beta   90.00
_cell.angle_gamma   90.00
#
_symmetry.space_group_name_H-M   'P 1'
#
loop_
_entity.id
_entity.type
_entity.pdbx_description
1 polymer ?
#
loop_
_entity_poly.entity_id
_entity_poly.type
_entity_poly.pdbx_seq_one_letter_code
_entity_poly.pdbx_strand_id
1 'polypeptide(L)'
;MIGTLINVVAILIGTALGTLIGGRIPGRTRTLVTDALGLVSFLAAAGAASAMWNADFVAAVGEGWPILVVLGSLLIGGLIGSALRIEDRLNGLGKVLERKFSKSDDGNFVAGFVSASLIFCVGPMAILGSISDGLGEGNSLLILKSVMDGFAAIAFAAALGWGVAASALSVLVYQGAWSAVGFALGSVLAEYQIAAMTSVGGMLLVGIGMRLLNIKIIAIGDLLPALAVAPLLAVLVANLH
;
A
#
# COMPACT_ATOMS: atom_id res chain seq x y z
N MET A 1 -1.06 -4.04 13.22
CA MET A 1 0.27 -4.70 13.26
C MET A 1 0.24 -6.15 12.79
N ILE A 2 -0.91 -6.83 12.78
CA ILE A 2 -1.02 -8.23 12.33
C ILE A 2 -0.66 -8.32 10.84
N GLY A 3 -1.12 -7.38 10.01
CA GLY A 3 -0.82 -7.38 8.58
C GLY A 3 0.66 -7.24 8.23
N THR A 4 1.43 -6.44 8.98
CA THR A 4 2.89 -6.33 8.79
C THR A 4 3.60 -7.65 9.11
N LEU A 5 3.18 -8.34 10.17
CA LEU A 5 3.73 -9.66 10.53
C LEU A 5 3.40 -10.70 9.46
N ILE A 6 2.17 -10.70 8.93
CA ILE A 6 1.78 -11.56 7.82
C ILE A 6 2.67 -11.31 6.60
N ASN A 7 3.02 -10.04 6.31
CA ASN A 7 3.89 -9.72 5.18
C ASN A 7 5.31 -10.26 5.37
N VAL A 8 5.88 -10.04 6.56
CA VAL A 8 7.20 -10.59 6.92
C VAL A 8 7.22 -12.11 6.76
N VAL A 9 6.20 -12.81 7.29
CA VAL A 9 6.08 -14.26 7.16
C VAL A 9 5.93 -14.69 5.70
N ALA A 10 5.12 -13.99 4.91
CA ALA A 10 4.93 -14.28 3.49
C ALA A 10 6.22 -14.12 2.68
N ILE A 11 7.02 -13.08 2.95
CA ILE A 11 8.34 -12.87 2.32
C ILE A 11 9.30 -13.98 2.70
N LEU A 12 9.34 -14.40 3.97
CA LEU A 12 10.23 -15.46 4.44
C LEU A 12 9.86 -16.82 3.82
N ILE A 13 8.58 -17.18 3.83
CA ILE A 13 8.07 -18.41 3.18
C ILE A 13 8.33 -18.34 1.68
N GLY A 14 7.99 -17.23 1.05
CA GLY A 14 8.21 -17.01 -0.38
C GLY A 14 9.69 -17.15 -0.76
N THR A 15 10.59 -16.59 0.04
CA THR A 15 12.04 -16.72 -0.16
C THR A 15 12.50 -18.16 -0.01
N ALA A 16 12.04 -18.87 1.02
CA ALA A 16 12.38 -20.29 1.21
C ALA A 16 11.90 -21.14 0.02
N LEU A 17 10.66 -20.95 -0.43
CA LEU A 17 10.13 -21.64 -1.60
C LEU A 17 10.88 -21.25 -2.89
N GLY A 18 11.23 -19.98 -3.07
CA GLY A 18 11.96 -19.50 -4.24
C GLY A 18 13.41 -19.98 -4.31
N THR A 19 14.11 -20.04 -3.19
CA THR A 19 15.47 -20.59 -3.16
C THR A 19 15.49 -22.11 -3.40
N LEU A 20 14.45 -22.83 -2.96
CA LEU A 20 14.37 -24.30 -3.11
C LEU A 20 13.75 -24.76 -4.44
N ILE A 21 12.80 -24.01 -5.00
CA ILE A 21 11.94 -24.43 -6.14
C ILE A 21 12.08 -23.47 -7.35
N GLY A 22 12.85 -22.39 -7.20
CA GLY A 22 12.79 -21.15 -7.98
C GLY A 22 12.80 -21.22 -9.51
N GLY A 23 13.30 -22.30 -10.10
CA GLY A 23 13.27 -22.47 -11.56
C GLY A 23 11.90 -22.87 -12.16
N ARG A 24 10.86 -23.14 -11.35
CA ARG A 24 9.67 -23.88 -11.84
C ARG A 24 8.33 -23.15 -11.88
N ILE A 25 8.22 -21.87 -11.49
CA ILE A 25 6.93 -21.17 -11.55
C ILE A 25 6.69 -20.63 -12.97
N PRO A 26 5.67 -21.13 -13.70
CA PRO A 26 5.35 -20.61 -15.03
C PRO A 26 4.87 -19.16 -14.94
N GLY A 27 5.28 -18.33 -15.91
CA GLY A 27 4.84 -16.92 -15.98
C GLY A 27 3.32 -16.75 -15.95
N ARG A 28 2.57 -17.70 -16.53
CA ARG A 28 1.11 -17.75 -16.49
C ARG A 28 0.55 -17.78 -15.07
N THR A 29 1.16 -18.55 -14.16
CA THR A 29 0.72 -18.64 -12.76
C THR A 29 0.92 -17.32 -12.04
N ARG A 30 2.03 -16.62 -12.31
CA ARG A 30 2.31 -15.30 -11.74
C ARG A 30 1.27 -14.26 -12.19
N THR A 31 0.91 -14.27 -13.47
CA THR A 31 -0.15 -13.40 -14.01
C THR A 31 -1.48 -13.70 -13.35
N LEU A 32 -1.93 -14.96 -13.33
CA LEU A 32 -3.21 -15.35 -12.73
C LEU A 32 -3.32 -14.97 -11.25
N VAL A 33 -2.22 -15.12 -10.49
CA VAL A 33 -2.17 -14.69 -9.09
C VAL A 33 -2.30 -13.18 -8.98
N THR A 34 -1.59 -12.41 -9.81
CA THR A 34 -1.68 -10.95 -9.82
C THR A 34 -3.10 -10.48 -10.18
N ASP A 35 -3.75 -11.16 -11.13
CA ASP A 35 -5.13 -10.89 -11.52
C ASP A 35 -6.10 -11.18 -10.37
N ALA A 36 -5.98 -12.34 -9.72
CA ALA A 36 -6.79 -12.68 -8.55
C ALA A 36 -6.64 -11.66 -7.42
N LEU A 37 -5.42 -11.16 -7.18
CA LEU A 37 -5.13 -10.11 -6.21
C LEU A 37 -5.77 -8.77 -6.64
N GLY A 38 -5.72 -8.43 -7.92
CA GLY A 38 -6.45 -7.29 -8.47
C GLY A 38 -7.96 -7.36 -8.23
N LEU A 39 -8.58 -8.54 -8.40
CA LEU A 39 -10.00 -8.76 -8.11
C LEU A 39 -10.32 -8.61 -6.61
N VAL A 40 -9.52 -9.21 -5.73
CA VAL A 40 -9.69 -9.07 -4.28
C VAL A 40 -9.47 -7.63 -3.82
N SER A 41 -8.62 -6.86 -4.50
CA SER A 41 -8.42 -5.43 -4.25
C SER A 41 -9.72 -4.64 -4.40
N PHE A 42 -10.56 -4.99 -5.38
CA PHE A 42 -11.86 -4.33 -5.54
C PHE A 42 -12.83 -4.65 -4.41
N LEU A 43 -12.80 -5.88 -3.86
CA LEU A 43 -13.60 -6.22 -2.68
C LEU A 43 -13.14 -5.43 -1.45
N ALA A 44 -11.83 -5.34 -1.22
CA ALA A 44 -11.27 -4.51 -0.16
C ALA A 44 -11.60 -3.02 -0.36
N ALA A 45 -11.53 -2.53 -1.60
CA ALA A 45 -11.89 -1.18 -1.96
C ALA A 45 -13.36 -0.88 -1.66
N ALA A 46 -14.27 -1.78 -2.01
CA ALA A 46 -15.70 -1.64 -1.72
C ALA A 46 -15.97 -1.63 -0.21
N GLY A 47 -15.29 -2.49 0.56
CA GLY A 47 -15.36 -2.49 2.01
C GLY A 47 -14.90 -1.17 2.62
N ALA A 48 -13.73 -0.66 2.23
CA ALA A 48 -13.24 0.63 2.72
C ALA A 48 -14.09 1.82 2.24
N ALA A 49 -14.56 1.81 0.99
CA ALA A 49 -15.45 2.85 0.45
C ALA A 49 -16.82 2.86 1.15
N SER A 50 -17.23 1.74 1.77
CA SER A 50 -18.46 1.69 2.57
C SER A 50 -18.43 2.62 3.79
N ALA A 51 -17.24 3.02 4.25
CA ALA A 51 -17.08 4.03 5.31
C ALA A 51 -17.70 5.40 4.96
N MET A 52 -17.99 5.65 3.67
CA MET A 52 -18.72 6.84 3.23
C MET A 52 -20.16 6.90 3.76
N TRP A 53 -20.74 5.74 4.11
CA TRP A 53 -22.06 5.62 4.73
C TRP A 53 -21.97 5.40 6.25
N ASN A 54 -20.80 5.57 6.86
CA ASN A 54 -20.67 5.50 8.31
C ASN A 54 -21.57 6.56 8.98
N ALA A 55 -22.32 6.15 10.01
CA ALA A 55 -23.33 7.00 10.64
C ALA A 55 -22.71 8.26 11.27
N ASP A 56 -21.55 8.16 11.92
CA ASP A 56 -20.87 9.29 12.52
C ASP A 56 -20.32 10.24 11.46
N PHE A 57 -19.88 9.70 10.31
CA PHE A 57 -19.45 10.52 9.20
C PHE A 57 -20.61 11.29 8.56
N VAL A 58 -21.71 10.60 8.24
CA VAL A 58 -22.91 11.24 7.69
C VAL A 58 -23.49 12.26 8.67
N ALA A 59 -23.52 11.95 9.98
CA ALA A 59 -23.99 12.88 11.00
C ALA A 59 -23.10 14.12 11.12
N ALA A 60 -21.78 13.97 11.00
CA ALA A 60 -20.84 15.08 11.15
C ALA A 60 -20.85 16.05 9.96
N VAL A 61 -20.95 15.57 8.72
CA VAL A 61 -20.87 16.44 7.52
C VAL A 61 -22.20 16.66 6.81
N GLY A 62 -23.26 15.94 7.19
CA GLY A 62 -24.60 16.04 6.58
C GLY A 62 -24.82 15.06 5.42
N GLU A 63 -26.09 14.77 5.13
CA GLU A 63 -26.45 13.85 4.04
C GLU A 63 -25.91 14.33 2.68
N GLY A 64 -25.31 13.41 1.92
CA GLY A 64 -24.77 13.71 0.59
C GLY A 64 -23.42 14.43 0.57
N TRP A 65 -22.91 14.92 1.71
CA TRP A 65 -21.59 15.55 1.81
C TRP A 65 -20.38 14.59 1.89
N PRO A 66 -20.49 13.35 2.43
CA PRO A 66 -19.35 12.41 2.45
C PRO A 66 -18.69 12.20 1.08
N ILE A 67 -19.47 12.08 0.01
CA ILE A 67 -18.94 11.93 -1.35
C ILE A 67 -18.21 13.20 -1.83
N LEU A 68 -18.68 14.39 -1.45
CA LEU A 68 -18.04 15.66 -1.77
C LEU A 68 -16.72 15.82 -1.01
N VAL A 69 -16.65 15.37 0.25
CA VAL A 69 -15.41 15.33 1.03
C VAL A 69 -14.41 14.39 0.37
N VAL A 70 -14.81 13.18 -0.04
CA VAL A 70 -13.94 12.22 -0.73
C VAL A 70 -13.46 12.79 -2.07
N LEU A 71 -14.37 13.33 -2.89
CA LEU A 71 -14.04 13.95 -4.17
C LEU A 71 -13.07 15.13 -3.99
N GLY A 72 -13.38 16.05 -3.09
CA GLY A 72 -12.54 17.21 -2.78
C GLY A 72 -11.16 16.78 -2.29
N SER A 73 -11.08 15.75 -1.46
CA SER A 73 -9.82 15.19 -0.97
C SER A 73 -8.97 14.61 -2.09
N LEU A 74 -9.58 13.84 -3.00
CA LEU A 74 -8.89 13.26 -4.15
C LEU A 74 -8.42 14.34 -5.13
N LEU A 75 -9.22 15.37 -5.38
CA LEU A 75 -8.84 16.48 -6.27
C LEU A 75 -7.71 17.31 -5.68
N ILE A 76 -7.86 17.79 -4.44
CA ILE A 76 -6.84 18.62 -3.78
C ILE A 76 -5.57 17.80 -3.55
N GLY A 77 -5.72 16.58 -3.01
CA GLY A 77 -4.60 15.68 -2.77
C GLY A 77 -3.88 15.29 -4.06
N GLY A 78 -4.63 15.01 -5.13
CA GLY A 78 -4.08 14.72 -6.46
C GLY A 78 -3.37 15.90 -7.09
N LEU A 79 -3.90 17.12 -6.96
CA LEU A 79 -3.22 18.34 -7.41
C LEU A 79 -1.90 18.54 -6.65
N ILE A 80 -1.91 18.40 -5.33
CA ILE A 80 -0.71 18.49 -4.49
C ILE A 80 0.31 17.42 -4.90
N GLY A 81 -0.11 16.16 -4.99
CA GLY A 81 0.80 15.06 -5.28
C GLY A 81 1.35 15.10 -6.70
N SER A 82 0.52 15.49 -7.67
CA SER A 82 0.95 15.69 -9.06
C SER A 82 1.95 16.86 -9.18
N ALA A 83 1.70 17.98 -8.50
CA ALA A 83 2.63 19.12 -8.46
C ALA A 83 3.98 18.73 -7.82
N LEU A 84 3.96 17.89 -6.78
CA LEU A 84 5.16 17.36 -6.14
C LEU A 84 5.80 16.20 -6.92
N ARG A 85 5.08 15.62 -7.89
CA ARG A 85 5.44 14.42 -8.65
C ARG A 85 5.79 13.25 -7.74
N ILE A 86 4.92 12.96 -6.77
CA ILE A 86 5.17 11.96 -5.72
C ILE A 86 5.43 10.58 -6.33
N GLU A 87 4.59 10.13 -7.27
CA GLU A 87 4.77 8.83 -7.89
C GLU A 87 6.11 8.73 -8.65
N ASP A 88 6.49 9.78 -9.40
CA ASP A 88 7.77 9.81 -10.10
C ASP A 88 8.95 9.77 -9.14
N ARG A 89 8.87 10.48 -8.01
CA ARG A 89 9.92 10.47 -6.98
C ARG A 89 10.03 9.10 -6.32
N LEU A 90 8.91 8.47 -5.96
CA LEU A 90 8.90 7.11 -5.41
C LEU A 90 9.54 6.14 -6.43
N ASN A 91 9.10 6.17 -7.68
CA ASN A 91 9.66 5.34 -8.75
C ASN A 91 11.16 5.63 -8.98
N GLY A 92 11.57 6.90 -8.93
CA GLY A 92 12.95 7.34 -9.09
C GLY A 92 13.86 6.89 -7.96
N LEU A 93 13.39 6.99 -6.71
CA LEU A 93 14.10 6.49 -5.53
C LEU A 93 14.36 4.98 -5.68
N GLY A 94 13.35 4.19 -6.06
CA GLY A 94 13.51 2.76 -6.32
C GLY A 94 14.65 2.47 -7.30
N LYS A 95 14.66 3.16 -8.45
CA LYS A 95 15.70 2.99 -9.50
C LYS A 95 17.08 3.47 -9.08
N VAL A 96 17.18 4.58 -8.35
CA VAL A 96 18.48 5.13 -7.88
C VAL A 96 19.12 4.20 -6.87
N LEU A 97 18.34 3.73 -5.89
CA LEU A 97 18.84 2.79 -4.89
C LEU A 97 19.17 1.43 -5.52
N GLU A 98 18.34 0.91 -6.43
CA GLU A 98 18.64 -0.34 -7.15
C GLU A 98 19.99 -0.28 -7.88
N ARG A 99 20.28 0.81 -8.59
CA ARG A 99 21.56 1.02 -9.31
C ARG A 99 22.77 1.20 -8.40
N LYS A 100 22.58 1.76 -7.20
CA LYS A 100 23.69 2.04 -6.27
C LYS A 100 24.17 0.77 -5.58
N PHE A 101 23.26 -0.17 -5.31
CA PHE A 101 23.55 -1.37 -4.52
C PHE A 101 23.74 -2.65 -5.34
N SER A 102 23.51 -2.61 -6.65
CA SER A 102 23.79 -3.71 -7.58
C SER A 102 25.28 -3.89 -7.94
N LYS A 103 26.20 -3.10 -7.36
CA LYS A 103 27.63 -3.06 -7.68
C LYS A 103 28.59 -3.68 -6.65
N SER A 104 28.09 -4.38 -5.61
CA SER A 104 28.93 -4.93 -4.55
C SER A 104 29.43 -6.35 -4.86
N ASP A 105 30.66 -6.68 -4.46
CA ASP A 105 31.36 -7.97 -4.77
C ASP A 105 30.81 -9.21 -4.02
N ASP A 106 30.00 -9.08 -2.96
CA ASP A 106 29.20 -10.17 -2.35
C ASP A 106 27.86 -10.41 -3.10
N GLY A 107 27.93 -10.30 -4.43
CA GLY A 107 26.91 -9.70 -5.28
C GLY A 107 25.48 -10.21 -5.18
N ASN A 108 25.24 -11.51 -4.99
CA ASN A 108 23.87 -12.03 -5.00
C ASN A 108 23.10 -11.78 -3.69
N PHE A 109 23.76 -11.88 -2.53
CA PHE A 109 23.07 -11.66 -1.25
C PHE A 109 22.69 -10.19 -1.07
N VAL A 110 23.65 -9.28 -1.27
CA VAL A 110 23.42 -7.83 -1.14
C VAL A 110 22.44 -7.34 -2.21
N ALA A 111 22.59 -7.78 -3.46
CA ALA A 111 21.63 -7.41 -4.51
C ALA A 111 20.23 -7.95 -4.22
N GLY A 112 20.10 -9.21 -3.77
CA GLY A 112 18.83 -9.80 -3.36
C GLY A 112 18.15 -9.03 -2.23
N PHE A 113 18.92 -8.67 -1.19
CA PHE A 113 18.44 -7.88 -0.06
C PHE A 113 17.94 -6.50 -0.51
N VAL A 114 18.75 -5.75 -1.26
CA VAL A 114 18.44 -4.38 -1.60
C VAL A 114 17.31 -4.30 -2.63
N SER A 115 17.37 -5.10 -3.70
CA SER A 115 16.33 -5.08 -4.75
C SER A 115 14.96 -5.44 -4.17
N ALA A 116 14.89 -6.49 -3.34
CA ALA A 116 13.64 -6.88 -2.70
C ALA A 116 13.15 -5.83 -1.68
N SER A 117 14.05 -5.29 -0.84
CA SER A 117 13.69 -4.25 0.14
C SER A 117 13.07 -3.02 -0.51
N LEU A 118 13.67 -2.55 -1.61
CA LEU A 118 13.19 -1.39 -2.33
C LEU A 118 11.83 -1.65 -2.97
N ILE A 119 11.67 -2.78 -3.65
CA ILE A 119 10.43 -3.11 -4.36
C ILE A 119 9.27 -3.30 -3.37
N PHE A 120 9.52 -3.95 -2.23
CA PHE A 120 8.49 -4.17 -1.22
C PHE A 120 8.11 -2.90 -0.45
N CYS A 121 9.07 -1.98 -0.21
CA CYS A 121 8.85 -0.78 0.60
C CYS A 121 8.41 0.46 -0.20
N VAL A 122 8.87 0.65 -1.44
CA VAL A 122 8.74 1.93 -2.18
C VAL A 122 7.36 2.09 -2.86
N GLY A 123 6.43 1.17 -2.67
CA GLY A 123 5.09 1.21 -3.26
C GLY A 123 4.09 2.10 -2.49
N PRO A 124 3.18 2.83 -3.17
CA PRO A 124 2.08 3.54 -2.52
C PRO A 124 1.23 2.65 -1.60
N MET A 125 1.07 1.37 -1.96
CA MET A 125 0.35 0.36 -1.17
C MET A 125 1.05 0.03 0.16
N ALA A 126 2.39 0.16 0.24
CA ALA A 126 3.11 -0.04 1.51
C ALA A 126 2.75 1.04 2.52
N ILE A 127 2.64 2.29 2.06
CA ILE A 127 2.28 3.44 2.90
C ILE A 127 0.80 3.35 3.29
N LEU A 128 -0.10 3.22 2.31
CA LEU A 128 -1.55 3.14 2.55
C LEU A 128 -1.94 1.95 3.43
N GLY A 129 -1.40 0.76 3.14
CA GLY A 129 -1.70 -0.45 3.89
C GLY A 129 -1.23 -0.38 5.35
N SER A 130 -0.03 0.16 5.60
CA SER A 130 0.50 0.31 6.95
C SER A 130 -0.27 1.34 7.78
N ILE A 131 -0.60 2.51 7.21
CA ILE A 131 -1.40 3.52 7.92
C ILE A 131 -2.77 2.93 8.28
N SER A 132 -3.43 2.27 7.32
CA SER A 132 -4.74 1.66 7.54
C SER A 132 -4.71 0.52 8.59
N ASP A 133 -3.65 -0.28 8.65
CA ASP A 133 -3.47 -1.29 9.70
C ASP A 133 -3.19 -0.68 11.07
N GLY A 134 -2.53 0.48 11.13
CA GLY A 134 -2.39 1.26 12.35
C GLY A 134 -3.75 1.78 12.87
N LEU A 135 -4.67 2.10 11.95
CA LEU A 135 -6.04 2.54 12.25
C LEU A 135 -7.01 1.38 12.58
N GLY A 136 -6.58 0.12 12.49
CA GLY A 136 -7.41 -1.05 12.79
C GLY A 136 -8.27 -1.57 11.63
N GLU A 137 -8.37 -0.84 10.52
CA GLU A 137 -9.21 -1.14 9.35
C GLU A 137 -8.44 -1.90 8.23
N GLY A 138 -7.11 -1.92 8.28
CA GLY A 138 -6.25 -2.26 7.13
C GLY A 138 -5.85 -3.73 6.94
N ASN A 139 -6.47 -4.68 7.64
CA ASN A 139 -6.00 -6.07 7.62
C ASN A 139 -6.09 -6.69 6.21
N SER A 140 -7.17 -6.44 5.47
CA SER A 140 -7.38 -6.95 4.10
C SER A 140 -6.38 -6.38 3.09
N LEU A 141 -6.06 -5.10 3.23
CA LEU A 141 -5.07 -4.35 2.43
C LEU A 141 -3.66 -4.96 2.56
N LEU A 142 -3.23 -5.18 3.80
CA LEU A 142 -1.92 -5.75 4.07
C LEU A 142 -1.86 -7.24 3.76
N ILE A 143 -2.93 -8.01 3.95
CA ILE A 143 -2.99 -9.41 3.52
C ILE A 143 -2.81 -9.51 2.01
N LEU A 144 -3.52 -8.70 1.25
CA LEU A 144 -3.37 -8.61 -0.21
C LEU A 144 -1.91 -8.31 -0.61
N LYS A 145 -1.31 -7.29 0.01
CA LYS A 145 0.10 -6.95 -0.21
C LYS A 145 1.04 -8.10 0.18
N SER A 146 0.78 -8.75 1.30
CA SER A 146 1.59 -9.85 1.81
C SER A 146 1.66 -11.01 0.82
N VAL A 147 0.52 -11.35 0.21
CA VAL A 147 0.48 -12.37 -0.83
C VAL A 147 1.29 -11.92 -2.06
N MET A 148 1.11 -10.68 -2.51
CA MET A 148 1.91 -10.14 -3.63
C MET A 148 3.42 -10.18 -3.38
N ASP A 149 3.86 -9.65 -2.23
CA ASP A 149 5.25 -9.59 -1.83
C ASP A 149 5.81 -11.02 -1.63
N GLY A 150 5.01 -11.96 -1.11
CA GLY A 150 5.36 -13.37 -1.01
C GLY A 150 5.62 -14.02 -2.38
N PHE A 151 4.74 -13.83 -3.35
CA PHE A 151 4.95 -14.34 -4.72
C PHE A 151 6.14 -13.68 -5.42
N ALA A 152 6.32 -12.37 -5.22
CA ALA A 152 7.48 -11.66 -5.72
C ALA A 152 8.78 -12.14 -5.04
N ALA A 153 8.74 -12.46 -3.74
CA ALA A 153 9.86 -13.02 -3.00
C ALA A 153 10.26 -14.40 -3.54
N ILE A 154 9.30 -15.24 -3.96
CA ILE A 154 9.62 -16.51 -4.66
C ILE A 154 10.42 -16.24 -5.93
N ALA A 155 9.95 -15.31 -6.77
CA ALA A 155 10.60 -15.00 -8.05
C ALA A 155 11.98 -14.34 -7.85
N PHE A 156 12.14 -13.44 -6.89
CA PHE A 156 13.44 -12.82 -6.61
C PHE A 156 14.40 -13.79 -5.95
N ALA A 157 13.93 -14.63 -5.03
CA ALA A 157 14.78 -15.60 -4.36
C ALA A 157 15.27 -16.71 -5.31
N ALA A 158 14.47 -17.04 -6.32
CA ALA A 158 14.89 -17.92 -7.41
C ALA A 158 16.10 -17.38 -8.19
N ALA A 159 16.19 -16.05 -8.36
CA ALA A 159 17.22 -15.40 -9.14
C ALA A 159 18.42 -14.91 -8.31
N LEU A 160 18.17 -14.44 -7.09
CA LEU A 160 19.12 -13.72 -6.25
C LEU A 160 19.42 -14.46 -4.93
N GLY A 161 18.75 -15.58 -4.67
CA GLY A 161 19.01 -16.42 -3.51
C GLY A 161 18.50 -15.84 -2.18
N TRP A 162 19.15 -16.27 -1.10
CA TRP A 162 18.73 -16.00 0.29
C TRP A 162 18.81 -14.52 0.70
N GLY A 163 19.49 -13.67 -0.07
CA GLY A 163 19.52 -12.22 0.15
C GLY A 163 18.13 -11.59 0.30
N VAL A 164 17.15 -12.14 -0.42
CA VAL A 164 15.75 -11.68 -0.38
C VAL A 164 15.12 -11.81 1.01
N ALA A 165 15.49 -12.81 1.82
CA ALA A 165 14.91 -13.00 3.15
C ALA A 165 15.23 -11.83 4.08
N ALA A 166 16.41 -11.23 3.93
CA ALA A 166 16.81 -10.07 4.71
C ALA A 166 15.93 -8.84 4.43
N SER A 167 15.24 -8.77 3.28
CA SER A 167 14.32 -7.67 2.98
C SER A 167 13.10 -7.63 3.90
N ALA A 168 12.74 -8.76 4.51
CA ALA A 168 11.67 -8.83 5.49
C ALA A 168 11.96 -7.91 6.70
N LEU A 169 13.24 -7.72 7.06
CA LEU A 169 13.64 -6.78 8.11
C LEU A 169 13.38 -5.32 7.69
N SER A 170 13.78 -4.95 6.46
CA SER A 170 13.51 -3.62 5.90
C SER A 170 12.01 -3.31 5.86
N VAL A 171 11.21 -4.30 5.43
CA VAL A 171 9.75 -4.20 5.39
C VAL A 171 9.18 -4.05 6.80
N LEU A 172 9.63 -4.85 7.77
CA LEU A 172 9.17 -4.75 9.16
C LEU A 172 9.43 -3.36 9.75
N VAL A 173 10.62 -2.81 9.54
CA VAL A 173 10.97 -1.48 10.05
C VAL A 173 10.17 -0.39 9.34
N TYR A 174 10.12 -0.42 8.01
CA TYR A 174 9.45 0.61 7.21
C TYR A 174 7.93 0.59 7.41
N GLN A 175 7.31 -0.58 7.28
CA GLN A 175 5.87 -0.74 7.50
C GLN A 175 5.51 -0.54 8.97
N GLY A 176 6.35 -1.01 9.90
CA GLY A 176 6.15 -0.80 11.33
C GLY A 176 6.14 0.67 11.71
N ALA A 177 7.03 1.48 11.12
CA ALA A 177 7.02 2.93 11.32
C ALA A 177 5.72 3.58 10.83
N TRP A 178 5.26 3.21 9.63
CA TRP A 178 3.98 3.72 9.10
C TRP A 178 2.76 3.22 9.88
N SER A 179 2.77 1.98 10.36
CA SER A 179 1.70 1.44 11.23
C SER A 179 1.67 2.15 12.58
N ALA A 180 2.85 2.53 13.13
CA ALA A 180 2.91 3.34 14.34
C ALA A 180 2.35 4.75 14.12
N VAL A 181 2.62 5.36 12.97
CA VAL A 181 1.98 6.64 12.57
C VAL A 181 0.46 6.46 12.48
N GLY A 182 -0.03 5.39 11.85
CA GLY A 182 -1.46 5.09 11.78
C GLY A 182 -2.11 4.92 13.16
N PHE A 183 -1.43 4.22 14.08
CA PHE A 183 -1.90 4.07 15.46
C PHE A 183 -1.97 5.41 16.21
N ALA A 184 -0.93 6.23 16.08
CA ALA A 184 -0.93 7.57 16.67
C ALA A 184 -2.06 8.44 16.09
N LEU A 185 -2.28 8.39 14.78
CA LEU A 185 -3.38 9.09 14.12
C LEU A 185 -4.75 8.61 14.64
N GLY A 186 -4.94 7.31 14.82
CA GLY A 186 -6.18 6.74 15.36
C GLY A 186 -6.50 7.21 16.79
N SER A 187 -5.48 7.58 17.58
CA SER A 187 -5.68 8.14 18.92
C SER A 187 -6.00 9.64 18.94
N VAL A 188 -5.73 10.36 17.85
CA VAL A 188 -5.90 11.82 17.74
C VAL A 188 -7.14 12.18 16.92
N LEU A 189 -7.50 11.36 15.93
CA LEU A 189 -8.60 11.61 15.00
C LEU A 189 -9.93 11.10 15.57
N ALA A 190 -11.00 11.85 15.31
CA ALA A 190 -12.36 11.42 15.59
C ALA A 190 -12.82 10.33 14.58
N GLU A 191 -13.80 9.51 14.98
CA GLU A 191 -14.39 8.44 14.15
C GLU A 191 -14.78 8.91 12.74
N TYR A 192 -15.44 10.06 12.62
CA TYR A 192 -15.83 10.61 11.31
C TYR A 192 -14.64 10.99 10.42
N GLN A 193 -13.51 11.41 11.01
CA GLN A 193 -12.29 11.73 10.28
C GLN A 193 -11.59 10.45 9.79
N ILE A 194 -11.61 9.41 10.62
CA ILE A 194 -11.11 8.08 10.26
C ILE A 194 -11.97 7.53 9.11
N ALA A 195 -13.30 7.63 9.20
CA ALA A 195 -14.21 7.22 8.13
C ALA A 195 -13.96 7.97 6.80
N ALA A 196 -13.70 9.29 6.86
CA ALA A 196 -13.31 10.07 5.69
C ALA A 196 -11.99 9.57 5.07
N MET A 197 -10.97 9.31 5.90
CA MET A 197 -9.70 8.72 5.46
C MET A 197 -9.87 7.34 4.83
N THR A 198 -10.64 6.46 5.48
CA THR A 198 -10.90 5.09 5.03
C THR A 198 -11.64 5.10 3.69
N SER A 199 -12.60 6.02 3.51
CA SER A 199 -13.31 6.20 2.23
C SER A 199 -12.37 6.59 1.09
N VAL A 200 -11.47 7.55 1.32
CA VAL A 200 -10.43 7.94 0.34
C VAL A 200 -9.43 6.79 0.10
N GLY A 201 -9.07 6.04 1.15
CA GLY A 201 -8.28 4.82 1.06
C GLY A 201 -8.93 3.76 0.17
N GLY A 202 -10.24 3.59 0.26
CA GLY A 202 -11.02 2.73 -0.63
C GLY A 202 -10.90 3.14 -2.10
N MET A 203 -10.96 4.44 -2.40
CA MET A 203 -10.79 4.93 -3.78
C MET A 203 -9.36 4.72 -4.31
N LEU A 204 -8.35 4.90 -3.47
CA LEU A 204 -6.95 4.58 -3.80
C LEU A 204 -6.78 3.08 -4.11
N LEU A 205 -7.45 2.21 -3.34
CA LEU A 205 -7.48 0.76 -3.56
C LEU A 205 -8.10 0.36 -4.89
N VAL A 206 -9.16 1.05 -5.33
CA VAL A 206 -9.72 0.85 -6.68
C VAL A 206 -8.62 1.07 -7.73
N GLY A 207 -7.88 2.18 -7.62
CA GLY A 207 -6.78 2.49 -8.54
C GLY A 207 -5.68 1.42 -8.52
N ILE A 208 -5.36 0.89 -7.35
CA ILE A 208 -4.43 -0.23 -7.19
C ILE A 208 -4.96 -1.48 -7.91
N GLY A 209 -6.21 -1.87 -7.68
CA GLY A 209 -6.82 -3.03 -8.34
C GLY A 209 -6.82 -2.91 -9.86
N MET A 210 -7.14 -1.71 -10.39
CA MET A 210 -7.05 -1.42 -11.83
C MET A 210 -5.64 -1.57 -12.38
N ARG A 211 -4.63 -1.16 -11.61
CA ARG A 211 -3.22 -1.30 -11.98
C ARG A 211 -2.77 -2.76 -11.97
N LEU A 212 -3.18 -3.56 -10.99
CA LEU A 212 -2.86 -4.98 -10.90
C LEU A 212 -3.45 -5.77 -12.07
N LEU A 213 -4.69 -5.48 -12.44
CA LEU A 213 -5.38 -6.09 -13.58
C LEU A 213 -4.93 -5.52 -14.95
N ASN A 214 -3.99 -4.57 -14.97
CA ASN A 214 -3.56 -3.85 -16.18
C ASN A 214 -4.72 -3.23 -16.98
N ILE A 215 -5.79 -2.80 -16.30
CA ILE A 215 -6.95 -2.14 -16.95
C ILE A 215 -6.63 -0.67 -17.23
N LYS A 216 -6.26 0.06 -16.18
CA LYS A 216 -5.83 1.46 -16.27
C LYS A 216 -4.79 1.75 -15.21
N ILE A 217 -3.67 2.32 -15.62
CA ILE A 217 -2.60 2.72 -14.71
C ILE A 217 -2.90 4.15 -14.24
N ILE A 218 -3.30 4.26 -12.97
CA ILE A 218 -3.49 5.53 -12.29
C ILE A 218 -2.25 5.79 -11.43
N ALA A 219 -1.79 7.03 -11.39
CA ALA A 219 -0.69 7.46 -10.54
C ALA A 219 -1.14 7.54 -9.07
N ILE A 220 -1.38 6.38 -8.44
CA ILE A 220 -1.88 6.26 -7.06
C ILE A 220 -0.95 6.98 -6.07
N GLY A 221 0.36 7.03 -6.36
CA GLY A 221 1.33 7.76 -5.53
C GLY A 221 1.00 9.25 -5.42
N ASP A 222 0.53 9.86 -6.50
CA ASP A 222 0.14 11.29 -6.52
C ASP A 222 -1.18 11.54 -5.77
N LEU A 223 -1.97 10.50 -5.51
CA LEU A 223 -3.21 10.60 -4.74
C LEU A 223 -2.99 10.38 -3.23
N LEU A 224 -1.79 9.95 -2.79
CA LEU A 224 -1.49 9.74 -1.36
C LEU A 224 -1.78 10.95 -0.46
N PRO A 225 -1.50 12.21 -0.87
CA PRO A 225 -1.83 13.38 -0.05
C PRO A 225 -3.33 13.52 0.25
N ALA A 226 -4.21 12.90 -0.55
CA ALA A 226 -5.65 12.90 -0.31
C ALA A 226 -6.01 12.29 1.05
N LEU A 227 -5.22 11.33 1.55
CA LEU A 227 -5.41 10.73 2.88
C LEU A 227 -5.21 11.75 4.01
N ALA A 228 -4.30 12.70 3.84
CA ALA A 228 -4.07 13.76 4.82
C ALA A 228 -5.08 14.90 4.67
N VAL A 229 -5.56 15.15 3.44
CA VAL A 229 -6.58 16.17 3.16
C VAL A 229 -7.97 15.74 3.66
N ALA A 230 -8.30 14.45 3.60
CA ALA A 230 -9.58 13.89 4.03
C ALA A 230 -10.04 14.30 5.45
N PRO A 231 -9.25 14.08 6.52
CA PRO A 231 -9.67 14.44 7.87
C PRO A 231 -9.77 15.97 8.05
N LEU A 232 -8.97 16.75 7.32
CA LEU A 232 -8.99 18.21 7.36
C LEU A 232 -10.24 18.78 6.68
N LEU A 233 -10.60 18.25 5.51
CA LEU A 233 -11.83 18.62 4.82
C LEU A 233 -13.07 18.17 5.58
N ALA A 234 -13.04 16.98 6.20
CA ALA A 234 -14.15 16.52 7.03
C ALA A 234 -14.41 17.49 8.20
N VAL A 235 -13.37 17.96 8.87
CA VAL A 235 -13.48 18.98 9.94
C VAL A 235 -14.02 20.30 9.38
N LEU A 236 -13.51 20.76 8.24
CA LEU A 236 -13.96 22.01 7.63
C LEU A 236 -15.46 21.97 7.33
N VAL A 237 -15.93 20.88 6.71
CA VAL A 237 -17.35 20.71 6.36
C VAL A 237 -18.21 20.51 7.60
N ALA A 238 -17.72 19.80 8.63
CA ALA A 238 -18.43 19.60 9.88
C ALA A 238 -18.62 20.89 10.70
N ASN A 239 -17.75 21.90 10.53
CA ASN A 239 -17.92 23.21 11.17
C ASN A 239 -18.80 24.17 10.37
N LEU A 240 -19.17 23.82 9.13
CA LEU A 240 -20.06 24.62 8.28
C LEU A 240 -21.54 24.25 8.46
N HIS A 241 -21.83 23.14 9.16
CA HIS A 241 -23.15 22.68 9.56
C HIS A 241 -23.32 22.77 11.08
#